data_AF-A0A6I5IBF6-F1
#
_entry.id   AF-A0A6I5IBF6-F1
#
_cell.length_a   1.000
_cell.length_b   1.000
_cell.length_c   1.000
_cell.angle_alpha   90.00
_cell.angle_beta   90.00
_cell.angle_gamma   90.00
#
_symmetry.space_group_name_H-M   'P 1'
#
loop_
_entity.id
_entity.type
_entity.pdbx_description
1 polymer ?
#
loop_
_entity_poly.entity_id
_entity_poly.type
_entity_poly.pdbx_seq_one_letter_code
_entity_poly.pdbx_strand_id
1 'polypeptide(L)'
;MKTRLIFILPLLLLSTTVMSQNVTDAGGKKQGPWVKKYPNGNIMYQGTFRDDKPVGLFKRYTEEGLLLSELTYSDSKDEASAVFYHPDGLKAAEGKYVARSKEGLWKFWSATRPHYLICEEYYHNDIRHGLSQKFYPDSTLAEKVAWDMGNRTGEWLQYYPDGAICLRAEFVAGRLEGPFSYYHPNGNLQYEGHYKEDNRTGDWMVFKEDGSLKQIITYREGVPADPKLADQETKFLDDLEKNKGKIEVTDITGSVIK
;
A
#
# COMPACT_ATOMS: atom_id res chain seq x y z
N MET A 1 -64.37 10.31 38.11
CA MET A 1 -63.60 11.43 37.53
C MET A 1 -62.11 11.09 37.58
N LYS A 2 -61.46 10.84 36.44
CA LYS A 2 -60.01 10.60 36.34
C LYS A 2 -59.37 11.82 35.67
N THR A 3 -58.60 12.59 36.43
CA THR A 3 -57.90 13.79 35.95
C THR A 3 -56.64 13.35 35.20
N ARG A 4 -56.55 13.65 33.90
CA ARG A 4 -55.32 13.44 33.11
C ARG A 4 -54.37 14.59 33.39
N LEU A 5 -53.23 14.31 34.01
CA LEU A 5 -52.10 15.24 34.12
C LEU A 5 -51.38 15.28 32.76
N ILE A 6 -51.39 16.43 32.09
CA ILE A 6 -50.57 16.67 30.90
C ILE A 6 -49.22 17.20 31.38
N PHE A 7 -48.17 16.39 31.25
CA PHE A 7 -46.79 16.84 31.42
C PHE A 7 -46.35 17.55 30.13
N ILE A 8 -46.21 18.87 30.19
CA ILE A 8 -45.57 19.66 29.14
C ILE A 8 -44.05 19.58 29.38
N LEU A 9 -43.36 18.80 28.55
CA LEU A 9 -41.90 18.74 28.56
C LEU A 9 -41.36 20.07 27.97
N PRO A 10 -40.50 20.82 28.67
CA PRO A 10 -39.94 22.04 28.10
C PRO A 10 -38.96 21.68 26.99
N LEU A 11 -39.26 22.14 25.77
CA LEU A 11 -38.36 22.03 24.63
C LEU A 11 -37.14 22.93 24.88
N LEU A 12 -36.05 22.35 25.35
CA LEU A 12 -34.76 23.04 25.50
C LEU A 12 -34.19 23.31 24.11
N LEU A 13 -34.36 24.54 23.63
CA LEU A 13 -33.67 25.05 22.45
C LEU A 13 -32.18 25.16 22.77
N LEU A 14 -31.39 24.14 22.40
CA LEU A 14 -29.94 24.26 22.29
C LEU A 14 -29.63 25.26 21.16
N SER A 15 -29.33 26.51 21.53
CA SER A 15 -28.79 27.49 20.59
C SER A 15 -27.41 27.01 20.16
N THR A 16 -27.29 26.41 18.99
CA THR A 16 -25.99 26.20 18.37
C THR A 16 -25.46 27.57 17.97
N THR A 17 -24.49 28.08 18.71
CA THR A 17 -23.71 29.24 18.25
C THR A 17 -23.02 28.82 16.95
N VAL A 18 -23.53 29.29 15.82
CA VAL A 18 -22.86 29.13 14.53
C VAL A 18 -21.56 29.90 14.63
N MET A 19 -20.45 29.18 14.86
CA MET A 19 -19.13 29.81 14.80
C MET A 19 -18.93 30.37 13.40
N SER A 20 -18.51 31.63 13.32
CA SER A 20 -18.21 32.27 12.05
C SER A 20 -17.12 31.49 11.33
N GLN A 21 -17.33 31.22 10.04
CA GLN A 21 -16.39 30.47 9.20
C GLN A 21 -15.43 31.44 8.50
N ASN A 22 -14.24 30.95 8.14
CA ASN A 22 -13.25 31.71 7.35
C ASN A 22 -12.79 33.01 8.02
N VAL A 23 -12.61 32.99 9.35
CA VAL A 23 -12.18 34.16 10.12
C VAL A 23 -10.66 34.17 10.30
N THR A 24 -10.07 35.36 10.26
CA THR A 24 -8.67 35.59 10.60
C THR A 24 -8.54 36.41 11.88
N ASP A 25 -7.43 36.25 12.60
CA ASP A 25 -7.07 37.15 13.70
C ASP A 25 -6.56 38.52 13.19
N ALA A 26 -6.20 39.41 14.12
CA ALA A 26 -5.65 40.73 13.79
C ALA A 26 -4.33 40.68 13.00
N GLY A 27 -3.61 39.56 13.05
CA GLY A 27 -2.40 39.30 12.27
C GLY A 27 -2.67 38.63 10.92
N GLY A 28 -3.94 38.39 10.57
CA GLY A 28 -4.35 37.73 9.32
C GLY A 28 -4.24 36.21 9.34
N LYS A 29 -3.93 35.59 10.48
CA LYS A 29 -3.85 34.12 10.57
C LYS A 29 -5.24 33.50 10.68
N LYS A 30 -5.46 32.37 10.02
CA LYS A 30 -6.73 31.64 10.04
C LYS A 30 -7.04 31.09 11.42
N GLN A 31 -8.30 31.25 11.84
CA GLN A 31 -8.82 30.77 13.12
C GLN A 31 -10.16 30.07 12.93
N GLY A 32 -10.38 29.02 13.72
CA GLY A 32 -11.66 28.33 13.81
C GLY A 32 -12.04 27.57 12.53
N PRO A 33 -13.35 27.34 12.31
CA PRO A 33 -13.84 26.59 11.17
C PRO A 33 -13.53 27.30 9.85
N TRP A 34 -13.07 26.54 8.87
CA TRP A 34 -12.74 27.02 7.55
C TRP A 34 -13.36 26.13 6.50
N VAL A 35 -13.95 26.74 5.47
CA VAL A 35 -14.53 26.07 4.31
C VAL A 35 -14.05 26.81 3.07
N LYS A 36 -13.34 26.10 2.19
CA LYS A 36 -13.01 26.57 0.85
C LYS A 36 -13.89 25.85 -0.16
N LYS A 37 -14.43 26.59 -1.13
CA LYS A 37 -15.28 26.07 -2.21
C LYS A 37 -14.61 26.21 -3.58
N TYR A 38 -14.99 25.35 -4.51
CA TYR A 38 -14.73 25.48 -5.94
C TYR A 38 -15.62 26.59 -6.56
N PRO A 39 -15.33 27.05 -7.79
CA PRO A 39 -16.17 28.01 -8.50
C PRO A 39 -17.62 27.53 -8.68
N ASN A 40 -17.84 26.22 -8.81
CA ASN A 40 -19.18 25.62 -8.91
C ASN A 40 -19.96 25.61 -7.57
N GLY A 41 -19.35 26.07 -6.47
CA GLY A 41 -19.95 26.11 -5.13
C GLY A 41 -19.76 24.86 -4.28
N ASN A 42 -19.27 23.75 -4.85
CA ASN A 42 -18.95 22.54 -4.10
C ASN A 42 -17.76 22.78 -3.16
N ILE A 43 -17.74 22.08 -2.02
CA ILE A 43 -16.66 22.21 -1.03
C ILE A 43 -15.39 21.60 -1.62
N MET A 44 -14.27 22.32 -1.52
CA MET A 44 -12.92 21.84 -1.87
C MET A 44 -12.23 21.25 -0.64
N TYR A 45 -12.31 21.95 0.49
CA TYR A 45 -11.90 21.41 1.78
C TYR A 45 -12.64 22.10 2.91
N GLN A 46 -12.72 21.41 4.04
CA GLN A 46 -13.19 21.97 5.30
C GLN A 46 -12.41 21.42 6.48
N GLY A 47 -12.29 22.21 7.55
CA GLY A 47 -11.66 21.80 8.80
C GLY A 47 -11.49 22.96 9.75
N THR A 48 -10.64 22.81 10.77
CA THR A 48 -10.39 23.86 11.77
C THR A 48 -8.95 24.32 11.70
N PHE A 49 -8.71 25.63 11.80
CA PHE A 49 -7.39 26.21 11.95
C PHE A 49 -7.20 26.82 13.35
N ARG A 50 -5.98 26.77 13.85
CA ARG A 50 -5.49 27.53 15.01
C ARG A 50 -4.16 28.15 14.61
N ASP A 51 -4.11 29.48 14.50
CA ASP A 51 -2.92 30.22 14.06
C ASP A 51 -2.32 29.71 12.73
N ASP A 52 -3.16 29.59 11.69
CA ASP A 52 -2.81 28.99 10.37
C ASP A 52 -2.46 27.51 10.36
N LYS A 53 -2.44 26.84 11.51
CA LYS A 53 -2.17 25.39 11.60
C LYS A 53 -3.48 24.61 11.59
N PRO A 54 -3.64 23.60 10.73
CA PRO A 54 -4.81 22.73 10.78
C PRO A 54 -4.81 21.93 12.09
N VAL A 55 -5.98 21.81 12.72
CA VAL A 55 -6.20 21.07 13.96
C VAL A 55 -7.45 20.20 13.84
N GLY A 56 -7.41 19.00 14.42
CA GLY A 56 -8.50 18.05 14.33
C GLY A 56 -8.79 17.58 12.90
N LEU A 57 -10.06 17.31 12.61
CA LEU A 57 -10.47 16.72 11.34
C LEU A 57 -10.50 17.73 10.19
N PHE A 58 -9.84 17.35 9.10
CA PHE A 58 -9.78 18.09 7.85
C PHE A 58 -10.24 17.20 6.71
N LYS A 59 -11.27 17.62 5.98
CA LYS A 59 -11.84 16.88 4.85
C LYS A 59 -11.53 17.57 3.54
N ARG A 60 -11.23 16.80 2.50
CA ARG A 60 -10.99 17.29 1.13
C ARG A 60 -11.91 16.56 0.17
N TYR A 61 -12.35 17.25 -0.86
CA TYR A 61 -13.29 16.72 -1.85
C TYR A 61 -12.86 17.05 -3.27
N THR A 62 -13.35 16.31 -4.25
CA THR A 62 -13.23 16.65 -5.67
C THR A 62 -14.17 17.80 -6.04
N GLU A 63 -14.03 18.33 -7.25
CA GLU A 63 -14.94 19.36 -7.77
C GLU A 63 -16.38 18.85 -7.95
N GLU A 64 -16.56 17.54 -8.15
CA GLU A 64 -17.84 16.84 -8.20
C GLU A 64 -18.44 16.57 -6.80
N GLY A 65 -17.70 16.88 -5.73
CA GLY A 65 -18.14 16.72 -4.35
C GLY A 65 -17.85 15.35 -3.72
N LEU A 66 -17.06 14.50 -4.39
CA LEU A 66 -16.64 13.20 -3.85
C LEU A 66 -15.59 13.39 -2.75
N LEU A 67 -15.69 12.67 -1.63
CA LEU A 67 -14.71 12.75 -0.55
C LEU A 67 -13.38 12.13 -1.00
N LEU A 68 -12.30 12.91 -0.97
CA LEU A 68 -10.95 12.46 -1.32
C LEU A 68 -10.16 11.98 -0.12
N SER A 69 -10.22 12.72 0.99
CA SER A 69 -9.45 12.39 2.18
C SER A 69 -9.99 13.00 3.46
N GLU A 70 -9.65 12.34 4.55
CA GLU A 70 -9.83 12.79 5.92
C GLU A 70 -8.46 12.77 6.61
N LEU A 71 -7.98 13.92 7.06
CA LEU A 71 -6.77 14.07 7.86
C LEU A 71 -7.14 14.54 9.25
N THR A 72 -6.74 13.79 10.28
CA THR A 72 -6.91 14.20 11.68
C THR A 72 -5.58 14.67 12.24
N TYR A 73 -5.42 15.98 12.36
CA TYR A 73 -4.21 16.63 12.86
C TYR A 73 -4.18 16.64 14.38
N SER A 74 -3.02 16.32 14.94
CA SER A 74 -2.77 16.41 16.38
C SER A 74 -2.64 17.88 16.80
N ASP A 75 -3.23 18.24 17.95
CA ASP A 75 -3.15 19.59 18.51
C ASP A 75 -1.75 19.95 19.04
N SER A 76 -0.91 18.94 19.33
CA SER A 76 0.36 19.12 20.06
C SER A 76 1.59 18.59 19.32
N LYS A 77 1.41 17.85 18.23
CA LYS A 77 2.50 17.27 17.43
C LYS A 77 2.28 17.57 15.96
N ASP A 78 3.35 17.69 15.18
CA ASP A 78 3.27 17.84 13.72
C ASP A 78 2.96 16.48 13.07
N GLU A 79 1.79 15.95 13.40
CA GLU A 79 1.34 14.61 13.04
C GLU A 79 -0.10 14.66 12.54
N ALA A 80 -0.41 13.83 11.54
CA ALA A 80 -1.77 13.64 11.07
C ALA A 80 -2.03 12.17 10.72
N SER A 81 -3.10 11.60 11.26
CA SER A 81 -3.65 10.35 10.74
C SER A 81 -4.42 10.65 9.45
N ALA A 82 -4.17 9.90 8.39
CA ALA A 82 -4.77 10.13 7.08
C ALA A 82 -5.57 8.92 6.62
N VAL A 83 -6.73 9.18 6.04
CA VAL A 83 -7.54 8.22 5.28
C VAL A 83 -7.83 8.83 3.92
N PHE A 84 -7.61 8.05 2.86
CA PHE A 84 -7.92 8.40 1.48
C PHE A 84 -9.00 7.49 0.94
N TYR A 85 -9.76 7.99 -0.03
CA TYR A 85 -10.88 7.26 -0.62
C TYR A 85 -10.74 7.22 -2.14
N HIS A 86 -11.23 6.12 -2.71
CA HIS A 86 -11.47 5.97 -4.14
C HIS A 86 -12.70 6.79 -4.54
N PRO A 87 -12.91 7.07 -5.84
CA PRO A 87 -14.06 7.84 -6.31
C PRO A 87 -15.43 7.26 -5.92
N ASP A 88 -15.52 5.95 -5.71
CA ASP A 88 -16.73 5.24 -5.26
C ASP A 88 -16.97 5.33 -3.75
N GLY A 89 -16.06 5.96 -3.00
CA GLY A 89 -16.11 6.10 -1.54
C GLY A 89 -15.51 4.91 -0.78
N LEU A 90 -15.00 3.89 -1.46
CA LEU A 90 -14.21 2.85 -0.80
C LEU A 90 -12.90 3.45 -0.28
N LYS A 91 -12.44 2.93 0.86
CA LYS A 91 -11.14 3.32 1.41
C LYS A 91 -10.04 2.95 0.42
N ALA A 92 -9.13 3.87 0.13
CA ALA A 92 -8.01 3.68 -0.78
C ALA A 92 -6.70 3.46 -0.02
N ALA A 93 -6.46 4.27 1.01
CA ALA A 93 -5.27 4.18 1.82
C ALA A 93 -5.48 4.74 3.22
N GLU A 94 -4.65 4.30 4.16
CA GLU A 94 -4.53 4.94 5.46
C GLU A 94 -3.10 4.86 5.97
N GLY A 95 -2.75 5.80 6.83
CA GLY A 95 -1.47 5.81 7.51
C GLY A 95 -1.31 7.10 8.29
N LYS A 96 -0.06 7.42 8.62
CA LYS A 96 0.30 8.59 9.38
C LYS A 96 1.28 9.46 8.62
N TYR A 97 1.10 10.77 8.75
CA TYR A 97 2.09 11.77 8.42
C TYR A 97 2.77 12.26 9.70
N VAL A 98 4.08 12.43 9.67
CA VAL A 98 4.88 13.16 10.66
C VAL A 98 5.69 14.19 9.90
N ALA A 99 5.65 15.46 10.33
CA ALA A 99 6.29 16.57 9.61
C ALA A 99 5.93 16.63 8.11
N ARG A 100 4.68 16.26 7.78
CA ARG A 100 4.12 16.17 6.42
C ARG A 100 4.66 15.06 5.53
N SER A 101 5.49 14.16 6.06
CA SER A 101 5.99 12.97 5.36
C SER A 101 5.34 11.70 5.89
N LYS A 102 5.11 10.70 5.02
CA LYS A 102 4.59 9.39 5.41
C LYS A 102 5.53 8.75 6.42
N GLU A 103 4.96 8.25 7.50
CA GLU A 103 5.69 7.63 8.59
C GLU A 103 4.94 6.37 9.10
N GLY A 104 5.70 5.33 9.41
CA GLY A 104 5.19 4.08 9.94
C GLY A 104 4.36 3.28 8.93
N LEU A 105 3.41 2.50 9.44
CA LEU A 105 2.57 1.60 8.65
C LEU A 105 1.56 2.38 7.81
N TRP A 106 1.57 2.06 6.51
CA TRP A 106 0.58 2.45 5.53
C TRP A 106 -0.10 1.20 4.97
N LYS A 107 -1.41 1.30 4.79
CA LYS A 107 -2.25 0.24 4.23
C LYS A 107 -2.93 0.75 2.97
N PHE A 108 -3.10 -0.14 1.99
CA PHE A 108 -3.68 0.21 0.70
C PHE A 108 -4.74 -0.82 0.29
N TRP A 109 -5.88 -0.35 -0.19
CA TRP A 109 -7.03 -1.19 -0.54
C TRP A 109 -7.41 -1.06 -2.01
N SER A 110 -8.02 -2.12 -2.53
CA SER A 110 -8.51 -2.18 -3.90
C SER A 110 -9.60 -1.16 -4.18
N ALA A 111 -9.56 -0.60 -5.40
CA ALA A 111 -10.60 0.26 -5.96
C ALA A 111 -11.79 -0.53 -6.51
N THR A 112 -11.64 -1.84 -6.72
CA THR A 112 -12.60 -2.69 -7.42
C THR A 112 -13.22 -3.75 -6.51
N ARG A 113 -12.56 -4.09 -5.41
CA ARG A 113 -13.04 -5.07 -4.43
C ARG A 113 -13.19 -4.44 -3.05
N PRO A 114 -14.43 -4.33 -2.53
CA PRO A 114 -14.66 -3.87 -1.17
C PRO A 114 -13.84 -4.68 -0.16
N HIS A 115 -13.21 -3.98 0.78
CA HIS A 115 -12.42 -4.55 1.89
C HIS A 115 -11.14 -5.31 1.50
N TYR A 116 -10.81 -5.44 0.22
CA TYR A 116 -9.58 -6.10 -0.19
C TYR A 116 -8.36 -5.22 0.12
N LEU A 117 -7.62 -5.58 1.18
CA LEU A 117 -6.31 -5.03 1.52
C LEU A 117 -5.27 -5.58 0.54
N ILE A 118 -4.72 -4.73 -0.31
CA ILE A 118 -3.70 -5.10 -1.30
C ILE A 118 -2.35 -5.27 -0.61
N CYS A 119 -1.95 -4.28 0.19
CA CYS A 119 -0.66 -4.30 0.84
C CYS A 119 -0.58 -3.45 2.11
N GLU A 120 0.40 -3.84 2.92
CA GLU A 120 0.91 -3.12 4.08
C GLU A 120 2.38 -2.77 3.82
N GLU A 121 2.74 -1.51 4.02
CA GLU A 121 4.08 -1.00 3.75
C GLU A 121 4.48 -0.03 4.86
N TYR A 122 5.72 -0.14 5.32
CA TYR A 122 6.27 0.80 6.29
C TYR A 122 7.08 1.90 5.59
N TYR A 123 6.97 3.11 6.12
CA TYR A 123 7.62 4.31 5.62
C TYR A 123 8.38 5.02 6.73
N HIS A 124 9.49 5.67 6.35
CA HIS A 124 10.19 6.65 7.16
C HIS A 124 10.51 7.86 6.28
N ASN A 125 9.96 9.02 6.62
CA ASN A 125 10.13 10.26 5.83
C ASN A 125 9.84 10.07 4.32
N ASP A 126 8.66 9.54 3.97
CA ASP A 126 8.22 9.23 2.59
C ASP A 126 8.99 8.12 1.87
N ILE A 127 10.05 7.57 2.48
CA ILE A 127 10.86 6.49 1.91
C ILE A 127 10.40 5.15 2.51
N ARG A 128 10.21 4.12 1.67
CA ARG A 128 9.89 2.78 2.17
C ARG A 128 11.00 2.26 3.08
N HIS A 129 10.64 1.80 4.26
CA HIS A 129 11.56 1.28 5.26
C HIS A 129 10.83 0.27 6.14
N GLY A 130 11.44 -0.85 6.47
CA GLY A 130 10.80 -1.94 7.21
C GLY A 130 10.07 -2.91 6.30
N LEU A 131 9.03 -3.56 6.82
CA LEU A 131 8.39 -4.66 6.13
C LEU A 131 7.42 -4.19 5.04
N SER A 132 7.37 -4.89 3.91
CA SER A 132 6.30 -4.81 2.93
C SER A 132 5.65 -6.17 2.80
N GLN A 133 4.32 -6.18 2.86
CA GLN A 133 3.50 -7.38 2.72
C GLN A 133 2.40 -7.10 1.70
N LYS A 134 2.17 -8.05 0.80
CA LYS A 134 1.04 -8.02 -0.14
C LYS A 134 0.16 -9.22 0.10
N PHE A 135 -1.12 -9.06 -0.16
CA PHE A 135 -2.13 -10.07 0.15
C PHE A 135 -2.93 -10.42 -1.09
N TYR A 136 -3.46 -11.65 -1.10
CA TYR A 136 -4.50 -12.08 -2.01
C TYR A 136 -5.88 -11.54 -1.59
N PRO A 137 -6.91 -11.62 -2.46
CA PRO A 137 -8.25 -11.14 -2.14
C PRO A 137 -8.90 -11.76 -0.89
N ASP A 138 -8.49 -12.96 -0.51
CA ASP A 138 -8.94 -13.66 0.70
C ASP A 138 -8.12 -13.30 1.96
N SER A 139 -7.24 -12.30 1.86
CA SER A 139 -6.32 -11.82 2.89
C SER A 139 -5.16 -12.78 3.24
N THR A 140 -4.96 -13.86 2.48
CA THR A 140 -3.76 -14.68 2.61
C THR A 140 -2.53 -13.92 2.09
N LEU A 141 -1.36 -14.19 2.68
CA LEU A 141 -0.11 -13.50 2.34
C LEU A 141 0.36 -13.95 0.96
N ALA A 142 0.56 -13.02 0.03
CA ALA A 142 1.03 -13.29 -1.33
C ALA A 142 2.53 -13.02 -1.48
N GLU A 143 3.04 -11.99 -0.80
CA GLU A 143 4.44 -11.59 -0.87
C GLU A 143 4.89 -10.92 0.42
N LYS A 144 6.16 -11.14 0.76
CA LYS A 144 6.84 -10.46 1.87
C LYS A 144 8.28 -10.11 1.48
N VAL A 145 8.69 -8.87 1.75
CA VAL A 145 10.08 -8.39 1.57
C VAL A 145 10.36 -7.24 2.52
N ALA A 146 11.60 -7.11 3.00
CA ALA A 146 12.00 -5.95 3.80
C ALA A 146 12.64 -4.85 2.94
N TRP A 147 12.56 -3.63 3.43
CA TRP A 147 13.11 -2.43 2.82
C TRP A 147 14.01 -1.72 3.82
N ASP A 148 15.14 -1.22 3.34
CA ASP A 148 16.01 -0.31 4.06
C ASP A 148 16.28 0.92 3.20
N MET A 149 15.77 2.07 3.66
CA MET A 149 15.92 3.36 3.00
C MET A 149 15.63 3.33 1.49
N GLY A 150 14.52 2.68 1.12
CA GLY A 150 14.05 2.60 -0.26
C GLY A 150 14.65 1.45 -1.08
N ASN A 151 15.59 0.68 -0.53
CA ASN A 151 16.16 -0.50 -1.17
C ASN A 151 15.61 -1.77 -0.54
N ARG A 152 15.30 -2.79 -1.34
CA ARG A 152 14.94 -4.11 -0.79
C ARG A 152 16.13 -4.74 -0.10
N THR A 153 15.86 -5.46 0.98
CA THR A 153 16.88 -6.17 1.74
C THR A 153 16.31 -7.43 2.40
N GLY A 154 17.18 -8.40 2.63
CA GLY A 154 16.84 -9.66 3.27
C GLY A 154 16.00 -10.57 2.39
N GLU A 155 15.31 -11.49 3.03
CA GLU A 155 14.53 -12.52 2.36
C GLU A 155 13.31 -11.95 1.63
N TRP A 156 13.17 -12.33 0.36
CA TRP A 156 11.97 -12.15 -0.44
C TRP A 156 11.26 -13.49 -0.57
N LEU A 157 10.02 -13.50 -0.11
CA LEU A 157 9.13 -14.65 -0.19
C LEU A 157 7.92 -14.30 -1.03
N GLN A 158 7.52 -15.22 -1.90
CA GLN A 158 6.18 -15.24 -2.47
C GLN A 158 5.52 -16.57 -2.17
N TYR A 159 4.20 -16.51 -2.08
CA TYR A 159 3.37 -17.65 -1.71
C TYR A 159 2.36 -17.92 -2.83
N TYR A 160 1.87 -19.15 -2.89
CA TYR A 160 0.65 -19.50 -3.58
C TYR A 160 -0.58 -19.10 -2.76
N PRO A 161 -1.79 -19.05 -3.37
CA PRO A 161 -3.03 -18.74 -2.66
C PRO A 161 -3.38 -19.69 -1.50
N ASP A 162 -2.85 -20.92 -1.52
CA ASP A 162 -3.01 -21.89 -0.42
C ASP A 162 -2.01 -21.65 0.74
N GLY A 163 -1.12 -20.67 0.60
CA GLY A 163 -0.10 -20.30 1.58
C GLY A 163 1.23 -21.07 1.44
N ALA A 164 1.36 -22.01 0.49
CA ALA A 164 2.63 -22.66 0.21
C ALA A 164 3.64 -21.68 -0.40
N ILE A 165 4.93 -21.84 -0.11
CA ILE A 165 5.97 -20.98 -0.71
C ILE A 165 6.10 -21.30 -2.19
N CYS A 166 5.97 -20.30 -3.06
CA CYS A 166 6.24 -20.42 -4.49
C CYS A 166 7.63 -19.89 -4.86
N LEU A 167 8.14 -18.90 -4.12
CA LEU A 167 9.43 -18.27 -4.37
C LEU A 167 10.16 -17.94 -3.06
N ARG A 168 11.46 -18.20 -3.05
CA ARG A 168 12.40 -17.72 -2.04
C ARG A 168 13.65 -17.16 -2.70
N ALA A 169 14.03 -15.95 -2.33
CA ALA A 169 15.24 -15.29 -2.78
C ALA A 169 15.76 -14.32 -1.71
N GLU A 170 16.93 -13.73 -1.92
CA GLU A 170 17.49 -12.73 -1.03
C GLU A 170 17.87 -11.46 -1.78
N PHE A 171 17.57 -10.30 -1.18
CA PHE A 171 17.99 -8.99 -1.64
C PHE A 171 19.10 -8.43 -0.73
N VAL A 172 20.14 -7.88 -1.34
CA VAL A 172 21.17 -7.09 -0.66
C VAL A 172 21.27 -5.74 -1.35
N ALA A 173 20.99 -4.66 -0.60
CA ALA A 173 21.01 -3.28 -1.12
C ALA A 173 20.25 -3.11 -2.45
N GLY A 174 19.06 -3.70 -2.54
CA GLY A 174 18.16 -3.59 -3.69
C GLY A 174 18.42 -4.58 -4.83
N ARG A 175 19.47 -5.40 -4.76
CA ARG A 175 19.84 -6.37 -5.80
C ARG A 175 19.68 -7.81 -5.31
N LEU A 176 19.27 -8.72 -6.19
CA LEU A 176 19.24 -10.15 -5.87
C LEU A 176 20.66 -10.66 -5.65
N GLU A 177 20.87 -11.35 -4.54
CA GLU A 177 22.17 -11.86 -4.11
C GLU A 177 21.95 -13.17 -3.34
N GLY A 178 22.72 -14.21 -3.67
CA GLY A 178 22.64 -15.49 -2.96
C GLY A 178 21.64 -16.48 -3.57
N PRO A 179 21.13 -17.43 -2.76
CA PRO A 179 20.34 -18.55 -3.26
C PRO A 179 18.96 -18.11 -3.76
N PHE A 180 18.48 -18.81 -4.78
CA PHE A 180 17.15 -18.68 -5.34
C PHE A 180 16.48 -20.04 -5.42
N SER A 181 15.20 -20.09 -5.03
CA SER A 181 14.36 -21.26 -5.18
C SER A 181 12.96 -20.84 -5.63
N TYR A 182 12.43 -21.59 -6.59
CA TYR A 182 11.06 -21.49 -7.03
C TYR A 182 10.43 -22.88 -7.05
N TYR A 183 9.21 -23.00 -6.58
CA TYR A 183 8.53 -24.28 -6.37
C TYR A 183 7.36 -24.43 -7.34
N HIS A 184 6.96 -25.67 -7.61
CA HIS A 184 5.67 -26.02 -8.21
C HIS A 184 4.55 -25.94 -7.16
N PRO A 185 3.27 -25.87 -7.56
CA PRO A 185 2.15 -25.86 -6.61
C PRO A 185 2.06 -27.11 -5.71
N ASN A 186 2.67 -28.23 -6.11
CA ASN A 186 2.75 -29.44 -5.30
C ASN A 186 3.88 -29.42 -4.25
N GLY A 187 4.65 -28.34 -4.18
CA GLY A 187 5.75 -28.14 -3.23
C GLY A 187 7.12 -28.65 -3.70
N ASN A 188 7.21 -29.31 -4.86
CA ASN A 188 8.50 -29.73 -5.41
C ASN A 188 9.24 -28.53 -6.00
N LEU A 189 10.58 -28.56 -5.98
CA LEU A 189 11.39 -27.55 -6.65
C LEU A 189 11.05 -27.53 -8.16
N GLN A 190 11.00 -26.32 -8.72
CA GLN A 190 10.90 -26.07 -10.15
C GLN A 190 12.19 -25.44 -10.67
N TYR A 191 12.73 -24.46 -9.93
CA TYR A 191 13.99 -23.80 -10.23
C TYR A 191 14.83 -23.65 -8.97
N GLU A 192 16.13 -23.87 -9.10
CA GLU A 192 17.11 -23.61 -8.04
C GLU A 192 18.38 -23.04 -8.66
N GLY A 193 18.98 -22.04 -8.00
CA GLY A 193 20.19 -21.41 -8.50
C GLY A 193 20.71 -20.32 -7.56
N HIS A 194 21.62 -19.50 -8.07
CA HIS A 194 22.19 -18.38 -7.33
C HIS A 194 22.20 -17.11 -8.17
N TYR A 195 21.99 -15.98 -7.49
CA TYR A 195 22.22 -14.64 -8.03
C TYR A 195 23.49 -14.02 -7.43
N LYS A 196 24.11 -13.16 -8.22
CA LYS A 196 25.14 -12.22 -7.79
C LYS A 196 24.91 -10.89 -8.49
N GLU A 197 24.66 -9.85 -7.71
CA GLU A 197 24.35 -8.51 -8.20
C GLU A 197 23.29 -8.49 -9.31
N ASP A 198 22.12 -9.10 -9.05
CA ASP A 198 21.01 -9.30 -10.00
C ASP A 198 21.27 -10.26 -11.17
N ASN A 199 22.48 -10.79 -11.32
CA ASN A 199 22.81 -11.70 -12.41
C ASN A 199 22.77 -13.15 -11.95
N ARG A 200 22.12 -14.02 -12.75
CA ARG A 200 22.21 -15.47 -12.56
C ARG A 200 23.68 -15.90 -12.62
N THR A 201 24.10 -16.74 -11.68
CA THR A 201 25.47 -17.25 -11.61
C THR A 201 25.50 -18.71 -11.17
N GLY A 202 26.50 -19.45 -11.63
CA GLY A 202 26.67 -20.87 -11.32
C GLY A 202 25.64 -21.75 -12.04
N ASP A 203 25.43 -22.94 -11.49
CA ASP A 203 24.50 -23.90 -12.06
C ASP A 203 23.08 -23.61 -11.63
N TRP A 204 22.20 -23.52 -12.63
CA TRP A 204 20.76 -23.35 -12.47
C TRP A 204 20.07 -24.66 -12.84
N MET A 205 19.36 -25.23 -11.87
CA MET A 205 18.68 -26.51 -12.01
C MET A 205 17.20 -26.29 -12.29
N VAL A 206 16.67 -27.02 -13.26
CA VAL A 206 15.26 -27.04 -13.64
C VAL A 206 14.70 -28.41 -13.35
N PHE A 207 13.56 -28.47 -12.67
CA PHE A 207 12.93 -29.70 -12.22
C PHE A 207 11.49 -29.80 -12.73
N LYS A 208 11.03 -31.02 -12.97
CA LYS A 208 9.62 -31.30 -13.32
C LYS A 208 8.75 -31.36 -12.07
N GLU A 209 7.43 -31.37 -12.26
CA GLU A 209 6.47 -31.49 -11.15
C GLU A 209 6.67 -32.76 -10.32
N ASP A 210 7.17 -33.86 -10.89
CA ASP A 210 7.48 -35.10 -10.15
C ASP A 210 8.78 -35.01 -9.31
N GLY A 211 9.46 -33.87 -9.33
CA GLY A 211 10.73 -33.62 -8.63
C GLY A 211 11.96 -34.13 -9.38
N SER A 212 11.82 -34.75 -10.55
CA SER A 212 12.96 -35.20 -11.34
C SER A 212 13.70 -34.01 -11.98
N LEU A 213 15.03 -34.06 -11.94
CA LEU A 213 15.89 -33.08 -12.60
C LEU A 213 15.65 -33.15 -14.12
N LYS A 214 15.19 -32.04 -14.69
CA LYS A 214 14.98 -31.88 -16.12
C LYS A 214 16.24 -31.41 -16.80
N GLN A 215 16.93 -30.42 -16.21
CA GLN A 215 18.02 -29.72 -16.87
C GLN A 215 18.93 -28.98 -15.89
N ILE A 216 20.19 -28.77 -16.29
CA ILE A 216 21.14 -27.88 -15.64
C ILE A 216 21.62 -26.85 -16.69
N ILE A 217 21.65 -25.58 -16.32
CA ILE A 217 22.15 -24.47 -17.15
C ILE A 217 23.21 -23.71 -16.35
N THR A 218 24.44 -23.67 -16.82
CA THR A 218 25.49 -22.89 -16.16
C THR A 218 25.48 -21.44 -16.65
N TYR A 219 25.41 -20.49 -15.72
CA TYR A 219 25.45 -19.05 -15.99
C TYR A 219 26.75 -18.41 -15.51
N ARG A 220 27.24 -17.44 -16.28
CA ARG A 220 28.34 -16.55 -15.90
C ARG A 220 27.89 -15.11 -16.14
N GLU A 221 27.78 -14.35 -15.06
CA GLU A 221 27.35 -12.94 -15.11
C GLU A 221 26.04 -12.74 -15.90
N GLY A 222 25.07 -13.62 -15.66
CA GLY A 222 23.75 -13.56 -16.30
C GLY A 222 23.69 -14.17 -17.70
N VAL A 223 24.82 -14.57 -18.29
CA VAL A 223 24.88 -15.19 -19.62
C VAL A 223 24.93 -16.71 -19.50
N PRO A 224 24.02 -17.46 -20.15
CA PRO A 224 24.09 -18.92 -20.17
C PRO A 224 25.26 -19.38 -21.03
N ALA A 225 25.98 -20.40 -20.56
CA ALA A 225 27.10 -21.00 -21.32
C ALA A 225 26.64 -21.66 -22.64
N ASP A 226 25.40 -22.18 -22.67
CA ASP A 226 24.72 -22.63 -23.88
C ASP A 226 23.34 -21.95 -23.99
N PRO A 227 23.19 -20.91 -24.83
CA PRO A 227 21.93 -20.19 -24.98
C PRO A 227 20.75 -21.06 -25.44
N LYS A 228 21.00 -22.13 -26.19
CA LYS A 228 19.93 -23.01 -26.68
C LYS A 228 19.23 -23.76 -25.55
N LEU A 229 19.96 -24.02 -24.47
CA LEU A 229 19.44 -24.63 -23.25
C LEU A 229 18.57 -23.63 -22.45
N ALA A 230 18.84 -22.33 -22.53
CA ALA A 230 18.11 -21.31 -21.78
C ALA A 230 16.76 -20.92 -22.41
N ASP A 231 16.71 -20.73 -23.74
CA ASP A 231 15.56 -20.11 -24.44
C ASP A 231 14.21 -20.83 -24.26
N GLN A 232 14.20 -22.12 -23.93
CA GLN A 232 12.97 -22.91 -23.74
C GLN A 232 12.48 -22.94 -22.28
N GLU A 233 13.39 -22.85 -21.32
CA GLU A 233 13.10 -23.18 -19.92
C GLU A 233 13.09 -21.97 -18.99
N THR A 234 13.74 -20.86 -19.36
CA THR A 234 13.96 -19.72 -18.47
C THR A 234 13.13 -18.49 -18.80
N LYS A 235 12.28 -18.54 -19.83
CA LYS A 235 11.38 -17.41 -20.18
C LYS A 235 10.55 -16.96 -18.97
N PHE A 236 10.06 -17.90 -18.18
CA PHE A 236 9.35 -17.61 -16.94
C PHE A 236 10.22 -16.80 -15.95
N LEU A 237 11.47 -17.20 -15.74
CA LEU A 237 12.41 -16.51 -14.85
C LEU A 237 12.74 -15.12 -15.39
N ASP A 238 12.89 -14.95 -16.69
CA ASP A 238 13.15 -13.65 -17.31
C ASP A 238 11.95 -12.70 -17.10
N ASP A 239 10.73 -13.21 -17.21
CA ASP A 239 9.51 -12.44 -16.98
C ASP A 239 9.31 -12.13 -15.49
N LEU A 240 9.62 -13.08 -14.60
CA LEU A 240 9.66 -12.86 -13.15
C LEU A 240 10.65 -11.76 -12.79
N GLU A 241 11.87 -11.77 -13.34
CA GLU A 241 12.91 -10.77 -13.09
C GLU A 241 12.54 -9.39 -13.63
N LYS A 242 11.91 -9.30 -14.80
CA LYS A 242 11.36 -8.03 -15.33
C LYS A 242 10.28 -7.47 -14.42
N ASN A 243 9.50 -8.36 -13.80
CA ASN A 243 8.37 -8.01 -12.94
C ASN A 243 8.75 -7.97 -11.45
N LYS A 244 10.01 -8.23 -11.07
CA LYS A 244 10.43 -8.24 -9.66
C LYS A 244 10.12 -6.92 -8.95
N GLY A 245 10.17 -5.79 -9.66
CA GLY A 245 9.79 -4.45 -9.17
C GLY A 245 8.30 -4.11 -9.29
N LYS A 246 7.55 -4.91 -10.05
CA LYS A 246 6.19 -4.64 -10.53
C LYS A 246 5.30 -5.86 -10.30
N ILE A 247 5.43 -6.58 -9.19
CA ILE A 247 4.45 -7.61 -8.84
C ILE A 247 3.13 -6.89 -8.63
N GLU A 248 2.41 -6.80 -9.74
CA GLU A 248 1.02 -6.48 -9.87
C GLU A 248 0.34 -7.58 -9.08
N VAL A 249 -0.20 -7.20 -7.92
CA VAL A 249 -1.24 -7.99 -7.30
C VAL A 249 -2.42 -7.88 -8.24
N THR A 250 -2.43 -8.74 -9.25
CA THR A 250 -3.46 -8.74 -10.27
C THR A 250 -4.75 -9.14 -9.58
N ASP A 251 -5.69 -8.19 -9.55
CA ASP A 251 -7.09 -8.56 -9.45
C ASP A 251 -7.38 -9.54 -10.61
N ILE A 252 -8.29 -10.51 -10.42
CA ILE A 252 -8.62 -11.60 -11.37
C ILE A 252 -9.24 -11.05 -12.70
N THR A 253 -9.04 -9.76 -12.97
CA THR A 253 -9.50 -9.00 -14.14
C THR A 253 -8.35 -8.40 -14.95
N GLY A 254 -7.08 -8.60 -14.57
CA GLY A 254 -5.92 -8.24 -15.39
C GLY A 254 -5.78 -6.74 -15.69
N SER A 255 -6.25 -5.86 -14.80
CA SER A 255 -6.09 -4.42 -14.96
C SER A 255 -4.95 -3.87 -14.10
N VAL A 256 -4.02 -3.17 -14.76
CA VAL A 256 -2.89 -2.45 -14.16
C VAL A 256 -3.41 -1.22 -13.42
N ILE A 257 -3.18 -1.14 -12.11
CA ILE A 257 -3.27 0.14 -11.38
C ILE A 257 -1.90 0.82 -11.55
N LYS A 258 -1.89 1.93 -12.30
CA LYS A 258 -0.72 2.79 -12.47
C LYS A 258 -0.45 3.64 -11.23
#